data_AF-A0A090RZK1-F1
#
_entry.id   AF-A0A090RZK1-F1
#
_cell.length_a   1.000
_cell.length_b   1.000
_cell.length_c   1.000
_cell.angle_alpha   90.00
_cell.angle_beta   90.00
_cell.angle_gamma   90.00
#
_symmetry.space_group_name_H-M   'P 1'
#
loop_
_entity.id
_entity.type
_entity.pdbx_description
1 polymer ?
#
loop_
_entity_poly.entity_id
_entity_poly.type
_entity_poly.pdbx_seq_one_letter_code
_entity_poly.pdbx_strand_id
1 'polypeptide(L)'
;MYHDTSEVLTGDLPTPVKYYNPEIAKEYKKIEAAAEQKLLSLLPEEFQEDFRPFLISDAAYEEDTQIVKQADSICAYLKCLEELSAGNHEYALAKKRLDQTLQERKTPEMDYFLNTFAPSFELSLDEIS
;
A
#
# COMPACT_ATOMS: atom_id res chain seq x y z
N MET A 1 9.33 2.11 -2.65
CA MET A 1 9.93 3.19 -1.84
C MET A 1 9.08 4.44 -1.87
N TYR A 2 8.80 5.03 -3.03
CA TYR A 2 8.12 6.32 -3.13
C TYR A 2 6.58 6.26 -3.28
N HIS A 3 5.95 5.09 -3.15
CA HIS A 3 4.55 4.90 -3.56
C HIS A 3 3.54 5.70 -2.72
N ASP A 4 3.85 6.02 -1.47
CA ASP A 4 3.01 6.87 -0.59
C ASP A 4 3.54 8.31 -0.44
N THR A 5 4.51 8.75 -1.27
CA THR A 5 5.16 10.08 -1.06
C THR A 5 4.16 11.23 -1.22
N SER A 6 3.15 11.08 -2.09
CA SER A 6 2.08 12.06 -2.28
C SER A 6 1.30 12.36 -1.00
N GLU A 7 1.28 11.42 -0.04
CA GLU A 7 0.59 11.56 1.24
C GLU A 7 1.25 12.60 2.17
N VAL A 8 2.48 13.02 1.89
CA VAL A 8 3.09 14.19 2.57
C VAL A 8 2.28 15.47 2.30
N LEU A 9 1.63 15.56 1.14
CA LEU A 9 0.81 16.71 0.76
C LEU A 9 -0.69 16.47 0.98
N THR A 10 -1.18 15.26 0.71
CA THR A 10 -2.62 14.95 0.81
C THR A 10 -3.05 14.53 2.22
N GLY A 11 -2.11 14.07 3.05
CA GLY A 11 -2.38 13.24 4.22
C GLY A 11 -2.76 11.80 3.81
N ASP A 12 -2.56 10.85 4.73
CA ASP A 12 -3.12 9.51 4.59
C ASP A 12 -4.64 9.58 4.76
N LEU A 13 -5.35 8.92 3.85
CA LEU A 13 -6.81 8.87 3.85
C LEU A 13 -7.25 7.40 3.95
N PRO A 14 -8.08 7.03 4.94
CA PRO A 14 -8.48 5.64 5.09
C PRO A 14 -9.16 5.11 3.83
N THR A 15 -8.82 3.88 3.42
CA THR A 15 -9.41 3.18 2.26
C THR A 15 -10.94 3.27 2.19
N PRO A 16 -11.71 3.10 3.29
CA PRO A 16 -13.17 3.24 3.24
C PRO A 16 -13.66 4.63 2.80
N VAL A 17 -12.86 5.68 3.06
CA VAL A 17 -13.16 7.05 2.63
C VAL A 17 -12.74 7.25 1.18
N LYS A 18 -11.54 6.77 0.78
CA LYS A 18 -11.02 6.85 -0.62
C LYS A 18 -12.03 6.24 -1.60
N TYR A 19 -12.71 5.16 -1.20
CA TYR A 19 -13.64 4.40 -2.04
C TYR A 19 -15.11 4.46 -1.61
N TYR A 20 -15.52 5.49 -0.86
CA TYR A 20 -16.90 5.61 -0.38
C TYR A 20 -17.94 5.58 -1.50
N ASN A 21 -17.65 6.28 -2.61
CA ASN A 21 -18.43 6.20 -3.85
C ASN A 21 -17.54 6.50 -5.07
N PRO A 22 -18.01 6.20 -6.30
CA PRO A 22 -17.22 6.41 -7.53
C PRO A 22 -16.83 7.86 -7.79
N GLU A 23 -17.64 8.84 -7.37
CA GLU A 23 -17.36 10.26 -7.57
C GLU A 23 -16.21 10.72 -6.67
N ILE A 24 -16.25 10.36 -5.37
CA ILE A 24 -15.20 10.65 -4.40
C ILE A 24 -13.90 9.99 -4.84
N ALA A 25 -13.94 8.72 -5.25
CA ALA A 25 -12.75 8.01 -5.73
C ALA A 25 -12.11 8.72 -6.94
N LYS A 26 -12.93 9.24 -7.86
CA LYS A 26 -12.46 9.99 -9.02
C LYS A 26 -11.85 11.34 -8.65
N GLU A 27 -12.50 12.10 -7.77
CA GLU A 27 -11.96 13.39 -7.33
C GLU A 27 -10.68 13.21 -6.51
N TYR A 28 -10.62 12.17 -5.68
CA TYR A 28 -9.43 11.85 -4.90
C TYR A 28 -8.23 11.50 -5.81
N LYS A 29 -8.43 10.73 -6.88
CA LYS A 29 -7.37 10.48 -7.87
C LYS A 29 -6.82 11.77 -8.50
N LYS A 30 -7.65 12.79 -8.70
CA LYS A 30 -7.16 14.08 -9.20
C LYS A 30 -6.32 14.82 -8.16
N ILE A 31 -6.70 14.71 -6.89
CA ILE A 31 -5.93 15.30 -5.78
C ILE A 31 -4.56 14.62 -5.67
N GLU A 32 -4.51 13.29 -5.71
CA GLU A 32 -3.24 12.54 -5.73
C GLU A 32 -2.38 12.92 -6.93
N ALA A 33 -2.94 12.94 -8.15
CA ALA A 33 -2.19 13.34 -9.34
C ALA A 33 -1.64 14.77 -9.23
N ALA A 34 -2.40 15.70 -8.66
CA ALA A 34 -1.92 17.07 -8.41
C ALA A 34 -0.79 17.11 -7.36
N ALA A 35 -0.87 16.28 -6.32
CA ALA A 35 0.16 16.15 -5.30
C ALA A 35 1.45 15.54 -5.87
N GLU A 36 1.35 14.48 -6.69
CA GLU A 36 2.47 13.87 -7.41
C GLU A 36 3.20 14.90 -8.28
N GLN A 37 2.46 15.64 -9.11
CA GLN A 37 3.04 16.69 -9.96
C GLN A 37 3.66 17.81 -9.12
N LYS A 38 3.03 18.17 -7.99
CA LYS A 38 3.58 19.17 -7.09
C LYS A 38 4.91 18.69 -6.50
N LEU A 39 5.00 17.45 -6.02
CA LEU A 39 6.23 16.87 -5.50
C LEU A 39 7.35 16.86 -6.54
N LEU A 40 7.05 16.43 -7.76
CA LEU A 40 8.02 16.44 -8.85
C LEU A 40 8.56 17.86 -9.10
N SER A 41 7.68 18.86 -9.11
CA SER A 41 8.06 20.26 -9.32
C SER A 41 8.92 20.88 -8.21
N LEU A 42 9.00 20.24 -7.04
CA LEU A 42 9.86 20.68 -5.94
C LEU A 42 11.32 20.24 -6.12
N LEU A 43 11.58 19.29 -7.03
CA LEU A 43 12.93 18.87 -7.36
C LEU A 43 13.60 19.88 -8.31
N PRO A 44 14.93 20.09 -8.20
CA PRO A 44 15.71 20.73 -9.25
C PRO A 44 15.42 20.14 -10.63
N GLU A 45 15.39 20.98 -11.66
CA GLU A 45 14.97 20.61 -13.02
C GLU A 45 15.76 19.42 -13.56
N GLU A 46 17.06 19.36 -13.26
CA GLU A 46 17.96 18.29 -13.66
C GLU A 46 17.60 16.90 -13.10
N PHE A 47 16.79 16.82 -12.05
CA PHE A 47 16.38 15.55 -11.44
C PHE A 47 14.94 15.15 -11.74
N GLN A 48 14.14 16.04 -12.35
CA GLN A 48 12.71 15.76 -12.53
C GLN A 48 12.48 14.55 -13.43
N GLU A 49 13.21 14.43 -14.53
CA GLU A 49 13.01 13.28 -15.44
C GLU A 49 13.49 11.95 -14.81
N ASP A 50 14.58 11.97 -14.05
CA ASP A 50 15.08 10.77 -13.35
C ASP A 50 14.10 10.29 -12.27
N PHE A 51 13.38 11.21 -11.61
CA PHE A 51 12.44 10.88 -10.54
C PHE A 51 11.01 10.67 -11.01
N ARG A 52 10.67 11.09 -12.23
CA ARG A 52 9.31 10.99 -12.78
C ARG A 52 8.72 9.57 -12.68
N PRO A 53 9.43 8.47 -13.01
CA PRO A 53 8.87 7.11 -12.91
C PRO A 53 8.57 6.66 -11.48
N PHE A 54 9.16 7.32 -10.47
CA PHE A 54 9.00 6.96 -9.06
C PHE A 54 7.94 7.81 -8.34
N LEU A 55 7.70 9.03 -8.82
CA LEU A 55 6.79 9.99 -8.21
C LEU A 55 5.46 10.15 -8.95
N ILE A 56 5.42 9.87 -10.25
CA ILE A 56 4.20 9.99 -11.06
C ILE A 56 3.67 8.61 -11.38
N SER A 57 2.46 8.30 -10.89
CA SER A 57 1.85 6.99 -11.05
C SER A 57 1.69 6.57 -12.51
N ASP A 58 1.38 7.50 -13.41
CA ASP A 58 1.22 7.26 -14.85
C ASP A 58 2.55 7.01 -15.59
N ALA A 59 3.68 7.33 -14.98
CA ALA A 59 5.01 7.12 -15.55
C ALA A 59 5.72 5.90 -14.97
N ALA A 60 5.11 5.22 -13.99
CA ALA A 60 5.68 4.04 -13.34
C ALA A 60 5.71 2.84 -14.30
N TYR A 61 6.72 1.99 -14.14
CA TYR A 61 6.78 0.73 -14.86
C TYR A 61 5.65 -0.20 -14.38
N GLU A 62 4.95 -0.82 -15.32
CA GLU A 62 3.79 -1.65 -15.00
C GLU A 62 4.15 -2.85 -14.12
N GLU A 63 5.26 -3.52 -14.43
CA GLU A 63 5.77 -4.67 -13.65
C GLU A 63 6.05 -4.27 -12.20
N ASP A 64 6.76 -3.16 -11.98
CA ASP A 64 7.04 -2.62 -10.65
C ASP A 64 5.75 -2.26 -9.91
N THR A 65 4.79 -1.64 -10.61
CA THR A 65 3.51 -1.24 -10.04
C THR A 65 2.72 -2.43 -9.50
N GLN A 66 2.74 -3.57 -10.21
CA GLN A 66 2.07 -4.78 -9.74
C GLN A 66 2.74 -5.35 -8.49
N ILE A 67 4.08 -5.41 -8.47
CA ILE A 67 4.82 -5.90 -7.31
C ILE A 67 4.58 -5.01 -6.09
N VAL A 68 4.64 -3.68 -6.26
CA VAL A 68 4.41 -2.71 -5.18
C VAL A 68 2.98 -2.84 -4.62
N LYS A 69 1.96 -2.99 -5.46
CA LYS A 69 0.57 -3.19 -5.01
C LYS A 69 0.39 -4.50 -4.23
N GLN A 70 1.08 -5.56 -4.62
CA GLN A 70 1.07 -6.82 -3.88
C GLN A 70 1.76 -6.64 -2.52
N ALA A 71 2.95 -6.04 -2.50
CA ALA A 71 3.70 -5.77 -1.28
C ALA A 71 2.92 -4.88 -0.30
N ASP A 72 2.28 -3.82 -0.78
CA ASP A 72 1.42 -2.95 0.02
C ASP A 72 0.25 -3.72 0.67
N SER A 73 -0.42 -4.58 -0.11
CA SER A 73 -1.50 -5.42 0.41
C SER A 73 -1.01 -6.41 1.47
N ILE A 74 0.19 -6.97 1.28
CA ILE A 74 0.84 -7.86 2.26
C ILE A 74 1.19 -7.07 3.53
N CYS A 75 1.80 -5.89 3.43
CA CYS A 75 2.13 -5.04 4.58
C CYS A 75 0.89 -4.70 5.41
N ALA A 76 -0.20 -4.30 4.76
CA ALA A 76 -1.48 -4.03 5.43
C ALA A 76 -2.04 -5.29 6.12
N TYR A 77 -1.88 -6.46 5.51
CA TYR A 77 -2.30 -7.74 6.09
C TYR A 77 -1.48 -8.13 7.31
N LEU A 78 -0.15 -8.04 7.22
CA LEU A 78 0.75 -8.32 8.34
C LEU A 78 0.48 -7.39 9.52
N LYS A 79 0.23 -6.10 9.25
CA LYS A 79 -0.18 -5.15 10.28
C LYS A 79 -1.46 -5.59 11.00
N CYS A 80 -2.42 -6.15 10.28
CA CYS A 80 -3.63 -6.70 10.90
C CYS A 80 -3.32 -7.91 11.78
N LEU A 81 -2.40 -8.80 11.38
CA LEU A 81 -1.98 -9.95 12.19
C LEU A 81 -1.33 -9.52 13.49
N GLU A 82 -0.39 -8.58 13.43
CA GLU A 82 0.29 -8.03 14.60
C GLU A 82 -0.69 -7.42 15.60
N GLU A 83 -1.62 -6.58 15.11
CA GLU A 83 -2.64 -5.93 15.94
C GLU A 83 -3.57 -6.95 16.59
N LEU A 84 -3.99 -7.98 15.86
CA LEU A 84 -4.83 -9.05 16.40
C LEU A 84 -4.08 -9.91 17.44
N SER A 85 -2.80 -10.22 17.21
CA SER A 85 -1.94 -10.91 18.17
C SER A 85 -1.74 -10.08 19.44
N ALA A 86 -1.65 -8.75 19.31
CA ALA A 86 -1.63 -7.82 20.43
C ALA A 86 -3.00 -7.62 21.13
N GLY A 87 -4.07 -8.28 20.67
CA GLY A 87 -5.42 -8.22 21.26
C GLY A 87 -6.30 -7.08 20.75
N ASN A 88 -5.86 -6.33 19.73
CA ASN A 88 -6.66 -5.28 19.12
C ASN A 88 -7.63 -5.85 18.07
N HIS A 89 -8.84 -6.18 18.51
CA HIS A 89 -9.86 -6.77 17.65
C HIS A 89 -10.54 -5.79 16.68
N GLU A 90 -10.22 -4.49 16.71
CA GLU A 90 -10.73 -3.52 15.72
C GLU A 90 -10.26 -3.86 14.29
N TYR A 91 -9.11 -4.53 14.17
CA TYR A 91 -8.53 -4.94 12.90
C TYR A 91 -9.18 -6.19 12.28
N ALA A 92 -10.09 -6.87 12.98
CA ALA A 92 -10.71 -8.11 12.49
C ALA A 92 -11.46 -7.91 11.15
N LEU A 93 -12.18 -6.78 11.02
CA LEU A 93 -12.89 -6.47 9.78
C LEU A 93 -11.94 -6.09 8.64
N ALA A 94 -10.86 -5.37 8.95
CA ALA A 94 -9.83 -5.01 7.98
C ALA A 94 -9.12 -6.27 7.45
N LYS A 95 -8.72 -7.19 8.34
CA LYS A 95 -8.13 -8.49 7.96
C LYS A 95 -9.04 -9.25 7.00
N LYS A 96 -10.33 -9.38 7.32
CA LYS A 96 -11.29 -10.13 6.47
C LYS A 96 -11.40 -9.55 5.05
N ARG A 97 -11.31 -8.23 4.90
CA ARG A 97 -11.31 -7.56 3.58
C ARG A 97 -10.00 -7.78 2.84
N LEU A 98 -8.88 -7.76 3.57
CA LEU A 98 -7.55 -8.03 3.01
C LEU A 98 -7.42 -9.50 2.58
N ASP A 99 -7.98 -10.46 3.31
CA ASP A 99 -8.03 -11.87 2.91
C ASP A 99 -8.65 -12.04 1.50
N GLN A 100 -9.74 -11.30 1.22
CA GLN A 100 -10.36 -11.28 -0.12
C GLN A 100 -9.46 -10.62 -1.16
N THR A 101 -8.87 -9.47 -0.82
CA THR A 101 -7.99 -8.70 -1.72
C THR A 101 -6.74 -9.50 -2.11
N LEU A 102 -6.13 -10.21 -1.15
CA LEU A 102 -4.97 -11.07 -1.39
C LEU A 102 -5.35 -12.25 -2.28
N GLN A 103 -6.52 -12.87 -2.06
CA GLN A 103 -6.98 -13.99 -2.89
C GLN A 103 -7.27 -13.57 -4.34
N GLU A 104 -7.82 -12.37 -4.56
CA GLU A 104 -8.09 -11.82 -5.89
C GLU A 104 -6.81 -11.46 -6.66
N ARG A 105 -5.74 -11.09 -5.94
CA ARG A 105 -4.44 -10.66 -6.50
C ARG A 105 -3.35 -11.73 -6.39
N LYS A 106 -3.75 -12.97 -6.14
CA LYS A 106 -2.88 -14.09 -5.79
C LYS A 106 -1.88 -14.40 -6.91
N THR A 107 -0.62 -14.51 -6.53
CA THR A 107 0.50 -14.94 -7.38
C THR A 107 1.31 -16.03 -6.68
N PRO A 108 2.10 -16.83 -7.42
CA PRO A 108 2.97 -17.85 -6.80
C PRO A 108 3.94 -17.28 -5.75
N GLU A 109 4.50 -16.09 -6.01
CA GLU A 109 5.41 -15.40 -5.11
C GLU A 109 4.70 -14.86 -3.85
N MET A 110 3.49 -14.31 -3.98
CA MET A 110 2.68 -13.90 -2.83
C MET A 110 2.31 -15.11 -1.97
N ASP A 111 1.90 -16.22 -2.59
CA ASP A 111 1.59 -17.46 -1.89
C ASP A 111 2.78 -18.00 -1.13
N TYR A 112 3.96 -18.01 -1.77
CA TYR A 112 5.18 -18.43 -1.10
C TYR A 112 5.46 -17.55 0.11
N PHE A 113 5.33 -16.23 -0.04
CA PHE A 113 5.58 -15.30 1.06
C PHE A 113 4.60 -15.50 2.22
N LEU A 114 3.31 -15.58 1.93
CA LEU A 114 2.26 -15.74 2.94
C LEU A 114 2.33 -17.08 3.66
N ASN A 115 2.75 -18.16 2.99
CA ASN A 115 2.89 -19.47 3.63
C ASN A 115 4.22 -19.61 4.39
N THR A 116 5.28 -18.89 3.99
CA THR A 116 6.62 -19.05 4.56
C THR A 116 6.91 -18.06 5.67
N PHE A 117 6.47 -16.80 5.53
CA PHE A 117 6.86 -15.70 6.41
C PHE A 117 5.71 -15.14 7.23
N ALA A 118 4.48 -15.08 6.70
CA ALA A 118 3.37 -14.45 7.42
C ALA A 118 3.01 -15.12 8.77
N PRO A 119 3.10 -16.46 8.96
CA PRO A 119 2.80 -17.08 10.26
C PRO A 119 3.70 -16.57 11.39
N SER A 120 4.94 -16.15 11.07
CA SER A 120 5.87 -15.62 12.06
C SER A 120 5.42 -14.29 12.67
N PHE A 121 4.46 -13.58 12.05
CA PHE A 121 3.91 -12.32 12.56
C PHE A 121 2.83 -12.51 13.63
N GLU A 122 2.37 -13.75 13.84
CA GLU A 122 1.45 -14.09 14.93
C GLU A 122 2.20 -14.51 16.21
N LEU A 123 3.50 -14.80 16.08
CA LEU A 123 4.37 -15.23 17.18
C LEU A 123 4.72 -14.08 18.12
N SER A 124 4.78 -14.38 19.41
CA SER A 124 5.34 -13.51 20.43
C SER A 124 6.88 -13.45 20.32
N LEU A 125 7.49 -12.47 20.99
CA LEU A 125 8.95 -12.33 21.03
C LEU A 125 9.65 -13.60 21.54
N ASP A 126 9.05 -14.31 22.50
CA ASP A 126 9.59 -15.55 23.06
C ASP A 126 9.47 -16.74 22.10
N GLU A 127 8.57 -16.68 21.12
CA GLU A 127 8.37 -17.72 20.10
C GLU A 127 9.26 -17.51 18.86
N ILE A 128 9.85 -16.32 18.71
CA ILE A 128 10.72 -15.94 17.59
C ILE A 128 12.20 -16.30 17.87
N SER A 129 12.57 -16.51 19.14
CA SER A 129 13.96 -16.75 19.60
C SER A 129 14.49 -18.17 19.38
#